data_AF-A0A9Q0DXE2-F1
#
_entry.id   AF-A0A9Q0DXE2-F1
#
_cell.length_a   1.000
_cell.length_b   1.000
_cell.length_c   1.000
_cell.angle_alpha   90.00
_cell.angle_beta   90.00
_cell.angle_gamma   90.00
#
_symmetry.space_group_name_H-M   'P 1'
#
loop_
_entity.id
_entity.type
_entity.pdbx_description
1 polymer ?
#
loop_
_entity_poly.entity_id
_entity_poly.type
_entity_poly.pdbx_seq_one_letter_code
_entity_poly.pdbx_strand_id
1 'polypeptide(L)'
;MLSAPRYKKDKEIIADYESQVKEIRAQLVEQQKCLDQQTDMRVQLLQDLQDFFRKKSEIEMEYSRNLEKLAERFMAKTRSTKDHQQYKKDQNLLSPVNCWYLLLNQVRRESKDHATLSDIYLNNVIMRFMQVSEDSTRLLKKTKEITFQLQEDLMKVLNELYTVMKTYHMYHAESISSECKLKEAEKQEEKQIGRGDPVFSVRMEDKHQRRSSVKKMEKMKEKRQAKYSENKLKSIKARNEYLLTLEASNSSVFKYYIHDLSDLIDGCDLGFHASLNRALRTYLSAEYNLETSRHEGLDIMENAVDSLDPRSDRQRFMEMYPSAFCPPAKFEFQPHMGDEVCQISSQPPISGELILRFQQLQSRLATLKIENEEIKKTSEATLTTIQDMVTIEDYDVSECFHHSRSTESVKSAVSETYLSKPSIAKRRANQQETEQFYFMKFREFLEGSNLISKLQAKHDLLKRTIGEGHRADYMTTRPHKFHTGSRRPRPHSVFNVRLFNGNMESFIKDSGQAIPRIVESCIRFINLYGLQHQGIFRVSGSQLEVNDIKNSFERGNDPLTDEENNHDINSVAGVLKLYFRGLENPLFPKERFNDLLSCIRIESLYERSLYLRKIIVTVPRSVLIVMRYLFSFLN
;
A
#
# COMPACT_ATOMS: atom_id res chain seq x y z
N MET A 1 -56.95 -12.12 38.53
CA MET A 1 -57.99 -11.87 39.56
C MET A 1 -58.77 -10.63 39.16
N LEU A 2 -59.99 -10.81 38.62
CA LEU A 2 -60.87 -9.69 38.27
C LEU A 2 -61.57 -9.21 39.54
N SER A 3 -61.05 -8.13 40.14
CA SER A 3 -61.75 -7.37 41.17
C SER A 3 -63.15 -7.03 40.69
N ALA A 4 -64.16 -7.21 41.55
CA ALA A 4 -65.50 -6.68 41.31
C ALA A 4 -65.43 -5.21 40.88
N PRO A 5 -66.28 -4.75 39.94
CA PRO A 5 -66.23 -3.38 39.45
C PRO A 5 -66.50 -2.42 40.61
N ARG A 6 -65.50 -1.62 40.99
CA ARG A 6 -65.66 -0.56 41.99
C ARG A 6 -66.65 0.47 41.43
N TYR A 7 -67.67 0.80 42.23
CA TYR A 7 -68.52 1.95 41.96
C TYR A 7 -67.71 3.23 42.18
N LYS A 8 -67.05 3.72 41.13
CA LYS A 8 -66.25 4.94 41.19
C LYS A 8 -67.15 6.17 41.04
N LYS A 9 -66.95 7.15 41.92
CA LYS A 9 -67.61 8.47 41.80
C LYS A 9 -66.79 9.37 40.88
N ASP A 10 -67.45 10.35 40.29
CA ASP A 10 -66.91 11.34 39.33
C ASP A 10 -65.52 11.89 39.74
N LYS A 11 -65.35 12.26 41.02
CA LYS A 11 -64.09 12.78 41.57
C LYS A 11 -62.92 11.79 41.54
N GLU A 12 -63.18 10.49 41.71
CA GLU A 12 -62.13 9.45 41.73
C GLU A 12 -61.61 9.18 40.31
N ILE A 13 -62.52 9.11 39.33
CA ILE A 13 -62.16 8.89 37.92
C ILE A 13 -61.38 10.09 37.36
N ILE A 14 -61.83 11.31 37.68
CA ILE A 14 -61.14 12.54 37.27
C ILE A 14 -59.74 12.62 37.90
N ALA A 15 -59.60 12.29 39.18
CA ALA A 15 -58.30 12.32 39.86
C ALA A 15 -57.32 11.28 39.29
N ASP A 16 -57.77 10.05 39.02
CA ASP A 16 -56.96 9.01 38.38
C ASP A 16 -56.47 9.48 37.00
N TYR A 17 -57.36 10.07 36.20
CA TYR A 17 -57.04 10.58 34.88
C TYR A 17 -56.06 11.76 34.92
N GLU A 18 -56.28 12.74 35.79
CA GLU A 18 -55.37 13.87 35.99
C GLU A 18 -53.98 13.42 36.45
N SER A 19 -53.89 12.35 37.25
CA SER A 19 -52.61 11.74 37.63
C SER A 19 -51.88 11.18 36.41
N GLN A 20 -52.57 10.40 35.58
CA GLN A 20 -51.99 9.82 34.37
C GLN A 20 -51.51 10.90 33.38
N VAL A 21 -52.29 11.96 33.18
CA VAL A 21 -51.91 13.09 32.30
C VAL A 21 -50.70 13.84 32.86
N LYS A 22 -50.57 13.97 34.19
CA LYS A 22 -49.37 14.54 34.82
C LYS A 22 -48.13 13.68 34.59
N GLU A 23 -48.26 12.36 34.69
CA GLU A 23 -47.17 11.42 34.41
C GLU A 23 -46.72 11.51 32.94
N ILE A 24 -47.67 11.53 32.00
CA ILE A 24 -47.38 11.73 30.56
C ILE A 24 -46.62 13.04 30.38
N ARG A 25 -47.13 14.17 30.90
CA ARG A 25 -46.46 15.47 30.80
C ARG A 25 -45.03 15.44 31.36
N ALA A 26 -44.81 14.77 32.49
CA ALA A 26 -43.47 14.62 33.06
C ALA A 26 -42.54 13.83 32.13
N GLN A 27 -43.02 12.75 31.51
CA GLN A 27 -42.25 11.98 30.52
C GLN A 27 -41.92 12.81 29.28
N LEU A 28 -42.87 13.61 28.77
CA LEU A 28 -42.64 14.46 27.59
C LEU A 28 -41.51 15.47 27.82
N VAL A 29 -41.45 16.07 29.02
CA VAL A 29 -40.35 16.96 29.41
C VAL A 29 -39.03 16.21 29.51
N GLU A 30 -39.04 15.00 30.07
CA GLU A 30 -37.83 14.19 30.20
C GLU A 30 -37.29 13.74 28.83
N GLN A 31 -38.18 13.39 27.89
CA GLN A 31 -37.81 13.07 26.51
C GLN A 31 -37.04 14.21 25.84
N GLN A 32 -37.48 15.47 26.01
CA GLN A 32 -36.77 16.62 25.46
C GLN A 32 -35.36 16.76 26.06
N LYS A 33 -35.21 16.58 27.38
CA LYS A 33 -33.90 16.65 28.04
C LYS A 33 -32.96 15.55 27.53
N CYS A 34 -33.45 14.33 27.34
CA CYS A 34 -32.65 13.23 26.82
C CYS A 34 -32.11 13.55 25.41
N LEU A 35 -32.94 14.12 24.53
CA LEU A 35 -32.53 14.51 23.18
C LEU A 35 -31.49 15.65 23.19
N ASP A 36 -31.67 16.64 24.06
CA ASP A 36 -30.68 17.71 24.26
C ASP A 36 -29.35 17.11 24.74
N GLN A 37 -29.38 16.31 25.81
CA GLN A 37 -28.18 15.70 26.40
C GLN A 37 -27.43 14.80 25.40
N GLN A 38 -28.14 13.99 24.62
CA GLN A 38 -27.53 13.11 23.62
C GLN A 38 -26.79 13.91 22.55
N THR A 39 -27.36 15.05 22.11
CA THR A 39 -26.71 15.92 21.13
C THR A 39 -25.50 16.62 21.74
N ASP A 40 -25.59 17.12 22.96
CA ASP A 40 -24.47 17.75 23.67
C ASP A 40 -23.29 16.78 23.82
N MET A 41 -23.55 15.52 24.17
CA MET A 41 -22.51 14.48 24.22
C MET A 41 -21.83 14.25 22.86
N ARG A 42 -22.59 14.31 21.77
CA ARG A 42 -22.02 14.16 20.41
C ARG A 42 -21.21 15.36 19.97
N VAL A 43 -21.69 16.57 20.27
CA VAL A 43 -20.95 17.81 20.01
C VAL A 43 -19.65 17.82 20.81
N GLN A 44 -19.68 17.38 22.07
CA GLN A 44 -18.48 17.21 22.89
C GLN A 44 -17.51 16.20 22.28
N LEU A 45 -17.99 15.03 21.84
CA LEU A 45 -17.15 14.05 21.14
C LEU A 45 -16.49 14.64 19.88
N LEU A 46 -17.23 15.41 19.10
CA LEU A 46 -16.69 16.09 17.91
C LEU A 46 -15.66 17.16 18.29
N GLN A 47 -15.82 17.83 19.43
CA GLN A 47 -14.84 18.77 19.95
C GLN A 47 -13.55 18.04 20.36
N ASP A 48 -13.67 16.94 21.10
CA ASP A 48 -12.53 16.12 21.50
C ASP A 48 -11.76 15.58 20.29
N LEU A 49 -12.48 15.14 19.24
CA LEU A 49 -11.88 14.72 17.98
C LEU A 49 -11.14 15.86 17.27
N GLN A 50 -11.69 17.07 17.23
CA GLN A 50 -11.01 18.23 16.65
C GLN A 50 -9.71 18.55 17.40
N ASP A 51 -9.75 18.56 18.73
CA ASP A 51 -8.59 18.87 19.56
C ASP A 51 -7.52 17.78 19.48
N PHE A 52 -7.94 16.50 19.41
CA PHE A 52 -7.04 15.38 19.13
C PHE A 52 -6.30 15.56 17.81
N PHE A 53 -7.01 15.82 16.71
CA PHE A 53 -6.37 15.98 15.39
C PHE A 53 -5.55 17.26 15.29
N ARG A 54 -5.92 18.32 16.01
CA ARG A 54 -5.10 19.52 16.14
C ARG A 54 -3.77 19.18 16.79
N LYS A 55 -3.80 18.41 17.89
CA LYS A 55 -2.57 18.00 18.57
C LYS A 55 -1.74 17.03 17.73
N LYS A 56 -2.37 16.07 17.06
CA LYS A 56 -1.68 15.16 16.14
C LYS A 56 -1.00 15.94 15.02
N SER A 57 -1.68 16.91 14.41
CA SER A 57 -1.10 17.78 13.37
C SER A 57 0.16 18.52 13.84
N GLU A 58 0.17 19.06 15.07
CA GLU A 58 1.36 19.70 15.64
C GLU A 58 2.55 18.72 15.74
N ILE A 59 2.28 17.49 16.20
CA ILE A 59 3.29 16.44 16.33
C ILE A 59 3.84 16.05 14.96
N GLU A 60 2.98 15.82 13.97
CA GLU A 60 3.40 15.50 12.60
C GLU A 60 4.27 16.61 11.99
N MET A 61 3.90 17.88 12.21
CA MET A 61 4.65 19.03 11.71
C MET A 61 6.00 19.22 12.43
N GLU A 62 6.07 18.89 13.72
CA GLU A 62 7.35 18.87 14.44
C GLU A 62 8.27 17.76 13.95
N TYR A 63 7.74 16.55 13.76
CA TYR A 63 8.49 15.43 13.20
C TYR A 63 9.01 15.75 11.79
N SER A 64 8.13 16.26 10.91
CA SER A 64 8.49 16.73 9.57
C SER A 64 9.65 17.72 9.59
N ARG A 65 9.59 18.77 10.43
CA ARG A 65 10.65 19.78 10.54
C ARG A 65 11.97 19.19 11.04
N ASN A 66 11.92 18.22 11.95
CA ASN A 66 13.12 17.55 12.45
C ASN A 66 13.77 16.66 11.37
N LEU A 67 12.97 15.98 10.54
CA LEU A 67 13.46 15.21 9.39
C LEU A 67 14.08 16.12 8.32
N GLU A 68 13.47 17.24 7.95
CA GLU A 68 14.05 18.14 6.95
C GLU A 68 15.39 18.70 7.44
N LYS A 69 15.48 19.13 8.71
CA LYS A 69 16.74 19.58 9.31
C LYS A 69 17.82 18.50 9.28
N LEU A 70 17.44 17.24 9.54
CA LEU A 70 18.36 16.10 9.47
C LEU A 70 18.91 15.95 8.05
N ALA A 71 18.04 15.90 7.05
CA ALA A 71 18.45 15.75 5.66
C ALA A 71 19.28 16.95 5.17
N GLU A 72 18.87 18.18 5.47
CA GLU A 72 19.58 19.41 5.10
C GLU A 72 20.99 19.46 5.68
N ARG A 73 21.15 19.11 6.96
CA ARG A 73 22.45 19.10 7.64
C ARG A 73 23.47 18.24 6.90
N PHE A 74 23.06 17.06 6.44
CA PHE A 74 23.96 16.13 5.75
C PHE A 74 24.11 16.49 4.27
N MET A 75 23.05 16.92 3.58
CA MET A 75 23.16 17.40 2.21
C MET A 75 24.04 18.64 2.07
N ALA A 76 24.02 19.56 3.04
CA ALA A 76 24.83 20.78 3.01
C ALA A 76 26.33 20.48 3.15
N LYS A 77 26.69 19.56 4.06
CA LYS A 77 28.07 19.07 4.20
C LYS A 77 28.59 18.46 2.91
N THR A 78 27.75 17.69 2.23
CA THR A 78 28.09 17.04 0.96
C THR A 78 28.26 18.04 -0.19
N ARG A 79 27.58 19.20 -0.18
CA ARG A 79 27.73 20.25 -1.21
C ARG A 79 29.00 21.12 -1.07
N SER A 80 29.63 21.12 0.11
CA SER A 80 30.75 22.00 0.43
C SER A 80 32.10 21.48 -0.06
N THR A 81 32.22 20.20 -0.42
CA THR A 81 33.44 19.60 -0.95
C THR A 81 33.51 19.84 -2.47
N LYS A 82 34.65 20.35 -2.96
CA LYS A 82 34.87 20.66 -4.39
C LYS A 82 34.61 19.47 -5.32
N ASP A 83 34.79 18.25 -4.82
CA ASP A 83 34.56 16.99 -5.55
C ASP A 83 33.07 16.73 -5.87
N HIS A 84 32.14 17.38 -5.16
CA HIS A 84 30.70 17.07 -5.25
C HIS A 84 29.88 17.86 -6.27
N GLN A 85 30.45 18.92 -6.86
CA GLN A 85 29.83 19.54 -8.04
C GLN A 85 29.88 18.61 -9.26
N GLN A 86 30.78 17.63 -9.27
CA GLN A 86 30.86 16.57 -10.27
C GLN A 86 29.78 15.49 -10.03
N TYR A 87 29.59 15.08 -8.77
CA TYR A 87 28.61 14.07 -8.35
C TYR A 87 27.12 14.46 -8.57
N LYS A 88 26.78 15.76 -8.56
CA LYS A 88 25.41 16.22 -8.84
C LYS A 88 25.03 16.20 -10.32
N LYS A 89 26.00 16.13 -11.22
CA LYS A 89 25.80 16.14 -12.68
C LYS A 89 25.91 14.76 -13.31
N ASP A 90 26.58 13.80 -12.66
CA ASP A 90 26.81 12.47 -13.21
C ASP A 90 25.89 11.42 -12.57
N GLN A 91 25.21 10.62 -13.41
CA GLN A 91 24.53 9.37 -13.03
C GLN A 91 25.50 8.26 -12.53
N ASN A 92 26.78 8.58 -12.30
CA ASN A 92 27.89 7.64 -12.13
C ASN A 92 28.47 7.66 -10.70
N LEU A 93 27.63 7.76 -9.67
CA LEU A 93 28.06 7.65 -8.27
C LEU A 93 28.63 6.24 -7.99
N LEU A 94 29.61 6.14 -7.09
CA LEU A 94 29.99 4.86 -6.51
C LEU A 94 28.80 4.29 -5.73
N SER A 95 28.61 2.97 -5.77
CA SER A 95 27.40 2.33 -5.24
C SER A 95 27.09 2.67 -3.77
N PRO A 96 28.06 2.71 -2.82
CA PRO A 96 27.77 3.13 -1.43
C PRO A 96 27.34 4.60 -1.32
N VAL A 97 27.88 5.47 -2.16
CA VAL A 97 27.53 6.90 -2.19
C VAL A 97 26.10 7.07 -2.73
N ASN A 98 25.69 6.23 -3.68
CA ASN A 98 24.31 6.19 -4.16
C ASN A 98 23.34 5.76 -3.05
N CYS A 99 23.65 4.70 -2.29
CA CYS A 99 22.85 4.29 -1.12
C CYS A 99 22.70 5.42 -0.11
N TRP A 100 23.80 6.11 0.21
CA TRP A 100 23.77 7.28 1.11
C TRP A 100 22.88 8.41 0.59
N TYR A 101 22.96 8.73 -0.69
CA TYR A 101 22.14 9.77 -1.31
C TYR A 101 20.64 9.41 -1.29
N LEU A 102 20.30 8.16 -1.60
CA LEU A 102 18.93 7.67 -1.57
C LEU A 102 18.35 7.65 -0.14
N LEU A 103 19.16 7.28 0.86
CA LEU A 103 18.77 7.40 2.28
C LEU A 103 18.40 8.84 2.64
N LEU A 104 19.22 9.82 2.25
CA LEU A 104 18.91 11.23 2.51
C LEU A 104 17.64 11.69 1.78
N ASN A 105 17.40 11.22 0.55
CA ASN A 105 16.18 11.53 -0.18
C ASN A 105 14.94 10.90 0.46
N GLN A 106 15.07 9.70 1.03
CA GLN A 106 13.96 9.05 1.75
C GLN A 106 13.55 9.86 2.98
N VAL A 107 14.51 10.35 3.77
CA VAL A 107 14.24 11.24 4.90
C VAL A 107 13.51 12.52 4.47
N ARG A 108 13.86 13.10 3.32
CA ARG A 108 13.14 14.27 2.77
C ARG A 108 11.74 13.95 2.29
N ARG A 109 11.56 12.77 1.69
CA ARG A 109 10.24 12.30 1.26
C ARG A 109 9.33 12.17 2.48
N GLU A 110 9.77 11.44 3.51
CA GLU A 110 9.05 11.31 4.77
C GLU A 110 8.73 12.69 5.39
N SER A 111 9.70 13.60 5.44
CA SER A 111 9.45 14.96 5.93
C SER A 111 8.28 15.65 5.22
N LYS A 112 8.24 15.60 3.89
CA LYS A 112 7.15 16.21 3.09
C LYS A 112 5.83 15.51 3.29
N ASP A 113 5.84 14.18 3.40
CA ASP A 113 4.62 13.40 3.59
C ASP A 113 4.00 13.69 4.96
N HIS A 114 4.81 13.80 6.02
CA HIS A 114 4.34 14.19 7.36
C HIS A 114 3.83 15.66 7.41
N ALA A 115 4.45 16.58 6.65
CA ALA A 115 3.91 17.93 6.49
C ALA A 115 2.53 17.91 5.80
N THR A 116 2.40 17.11 4.74
CA THR A 116 1.13 16.92 4.01
C THR A 116 0.06 16.30 4.90
N LEU A 117 0.43 15.32 5.73
CA LEU A 117 -0.47 14.68 6.69
C LEU A 117 -1.00 15.69 7.72
N SER A 118 -0.11 16.55 8.23
CA SER A 118 -0.50 17.66 9.11
C SER A 118 -1.48 18.62 8.45
N ASP A 119 -1.24 19.00 7.19
CA ASP A 119 -2.13 19.86 6.42
C ASP A 119 -3.50 19.21 6.17
N ILE A 120 -3.56 17.90 5.91
CA ILE A 120 -4.82 17.14 5.75
C ILE A 120 -5.62 17.16 7.05
N TYR A 121 -4.97 17.02 8.21
CA TYR A 121 -5.65 17.07 9.49
C TYR A 121 -6.28 18.44 9.74
N LEU A 122 -5.50 19.52 9.55
CA LEU A 122 -5.98 20.88 9.77
C LEU A 122 -7.07 21.30 8.79
N ASN A 123 -6.84 21.09 7.50
CA ASN A 123 -7.64 21.70 6.44
C ASN A 123 -8.79 20.81 5.97
N ASN A 124 -8.79 19.51 6.31
CA ASN A 124 -9.79 18.57 5.83
C ASN A 124 -10.51 17.84 6.98
N VAL A 125 -9.77 17.14 7.85
CA VAL A 125 -10.38 16.32 8.90
C VAL A 125 -11.06 17.18 9.97
N ILE A 126 -10.34 18.17 10.53
CA ILE A 126 -10.90 19.08 11.54
C ILE A 126 -12.07 19.88 10.97
N MET A 127 -11.93 20.39 9.74
CA MET A 127 -13.00 21.13 9.06
C MET A 127 -14.28 20.32 8.90
N ARG A 128 -14.17 19.01 8.65
CA ARG A 128 -15.34 18.12 8.59
C ARG A 128 -16.00 17.95 9.95
N PHE A 129 -15.25 17.75 11.02
CA PHE A 129 -15.84 17.63 12.36
C PHE A 129 -16.52 18.92 12.81
N MET A 130 -15.91 20.07 12.51
CA MET A 130 -16.50 21.38 12.77
C MET A 130 -17.85 21.52 12.05
N GLN A 131 -17.91 21.18 10.77
CA GLN A 131 -19.16 21.21 9.99
C GLN A 131 -20.21 20.24 10.57
N VAL A 132 -19.84 19.01 10.93
CA VAL A 132 -20.77 18.05 11.53
C VAL A 132 -21.31 18.57 12.86
N SER A 133 -20.48 19.25 13.66
CA SER A 133 -20.89 19.85 14.93
C SER A 133 -21.96 20.93 14.71
N GLU A 134 -21.71 21.86 13.78
CA GLU A 134 -22.67 22.90 13.41
C GLU A 134 -23.98 22.32 12.86
N ASP A 135 -23.88 21.29 12.01
CA ASP A 135 -25.02 20.59 11.45
C ASP A 135 -25.84 19.89 12.56
N SER A 136 -25.20 19.21 13.51
CA SER A 136 -25.86 18.55 14.64
C SER A 136 -26.62 19.54 15.53
N THR A 137 -26.03 20.68 15.88
CA THR A 137 -26.72 21.73 16.66
C THR A 137 -27.91 22.31 15.88
N ARG A 138 -27.74 22.55 14.58
CA ARG A 138 -28.83 23.07 13.72
C ARG A 138 -29.98 22.07 13.60
N LEU A 139 -29.68 20.78 13.40
CA LEU A 139 -30.67 19.72 13.28
C LEU A 139 -31.44 19.51 14.59
N LEU A 140 -30.75 19.46 15.74
CA LEU A 140 -31.43 19.39 17.04
C LEU A 140 -32.44 20.54 17.20
N LYS A 141 -32.05 21.78 16.88
CA LYS A 141 -32.96 22.93 16.99
C LYS A 141 -34.23 22.72 16.17
N LYS A 142 -34.10 22.17 14.96
CA LYS A 142 -35.24 21.88 14.08
C LYS A 142 -36.10 20.74 14.59
N THR A 143 -35.50 19.64 15.02
CA THR A 143 -36.24 18.52 15.61
C THR A 143 -36.96 18.95 16.88
N LYS A 144 -36.35 19.79 17.72
CA LYS A 144 -36.96 20.31 18.95
C LYS A 144 -38.21 21.15 18.69
N GLU A 145 -38.21 21.97 17.63
CA GLU A 145 -39.41 22.71 17.17
C GLU A 145 -40.55 21.73 16.83
N ILE A 146 -40.25 20.63 16.12
CA ILE A 146 -41.24 19.60 15.73
C ILE A 146 -41.71 18.79 16.95
N THR A 147 -40.79 18.36 17.82
CA THR A 147 -41.10 17.65 19.06
C THR A 147 -42.02 18.46 19.94
N PHE A 148 -41.77 19.76 20.11
CA PHE A 148 -42.63 20.65 20.88
C PHE A 148 -44.05 20.69 20.31
N GLN A 149 -44.19 20.84 18.99
CA GLN A 149 -45.49 20.86 18.32
C GLN A 149 -46.27 19.54 18.52
N LEU A 150 -45.62 18.39 18.32
CA LEU A 150 -46.25 17.08 18.50
C LEU A 150 -46.68 16.85 19.95
N GLN A 151 -45.86 17.28 20.91
CA GLN A 151 -46.18 17.20 22.33
C GLN A 151 -47.34 18.13 22.73
N GLU A 152 -47.40 19.35 22.18
CA GLU A 152 -48.55 20.23 22.40
C GLU A 152 -49.84 19.64 21.83
N ASP A 153 -49.81 19.07 20.63
CA ASP A 153 -50.98 18.47 20.00
C ASP A 153 -51.46 17.22 20.76
N LEU A 154 -50.53 16.40 21.26
CA LEU A 154 -50.87 15.28 22.15
C LEU A 154 -51.56 15.77 23.43
N MET A 155 -51.06 16.85 24.04
CA MET A 155 -51.67 17.42 25.24
C MET A 155 -53.05 18.03 24.97
N LYS A 156 -53.31 18.58 23.78
CA LYS A 156 -54.65 19.05 23.37
C LYS A 156 -55.64 17.89 23.33
N VAL A 157 -55.27 16.77 22.70
CA VAL A 157 -56.11 15.56 22.62
C VAL A 157 -56.45 15.01 24.01
N LEU A 158 -55.49 14.98 24.94
CA LEU A 158 -55.74 14.58 26.32
C LEU A 158 -56.69 15.56 27.05
N ASN A 159 -56.50 16.87 26.87
CA ASN A 159 -57.42 17.86 27.45
C ASN A 159 -58.84 17.76 26.87
N GLU A 160 -58.99 17.43 25.59
CA GLU A 160 -60.29 17.18 24.96
C GLU A 160 -60.99 15.98 25.62
N LEU A 161 -60.28 14.87 25.83
CA LEU A 161 -60.82 13.69 26.51
C LEU A 161 -61.33 14.01 27.92
N TYR A 162 -60.61 14.84 28.68
CA TYR A 162 -61.07 15.33 29.98
C TYR A 162 -62.43 16.03 29.90
N THR A 163 -62.60 16.94 28.94
CA THR A 163 -63.85 17.72 28.80
C THR A 163 -65.04 16.84 28.41
N VAL A 164 -64.83 15.89 27.50
CA VAL A 164 -65.88 14.97 27.06
C VAL A 164 -66.27 13.99 28.18
N MET A 165 -65.28 13.48 28.92
CA MET A 165 -65.52 12.61 30.07
C MET A 165 -66.36 13.32 31.16
N LYS A 166 -66.00 14.56 31.52
CA LYS A 166 -66.75 15.36 32.51
C LYS A 166 -68.19 15.63 32.05
N THR A 167 -68.38 15.89 30.77
CA THR A 167 -69.70 16.09 30.16
C THR A 167 -70.55 14.81 30.25
N TYR A 168 -69.95 13.65 29.98
CA TYR A 168 -70.60 12.35 30.17
C TYR A 168 -71.01 12.12 31.63
N HIS A 169 -70.10 12.32 32.59
CA HIS A 169 -70.40 12.12 34.02
C HIS A 169 -71.55 13.01 34.50
N MET A 170 -71.58 14.28 34.09
CA MET A 170 -72.66 15.21 34.39
C MET A 170 -74.02 14.70 33.87
N TYR A 171 -74.13 14.39 32.58
CA TYR A 171 -75.39 13.90 32.01
C TYR A 171 -75.79 12.52 32.53
N HIS A 172 -74.83 11.67 32.87
CA HIS A 172 -75.08 10.37 33.48
C HIS A 172 -75.67 10.52 34.89
N ALA A 173 -75.12 11.43 35.71
CA ALA A 173 -75.65 11.74 37.03
C ALA A 173 -77.07 12.33 36.96
N GLU A 174 -77.33 13.24 36.01
CA GLU A 174 -78.67 13.78 35.75
C GLU A 174 -79.67 12.70 35.31
N SER A 175 -79.23 11.76 34.47
CA SER A 175 -80.04 10.61 34.06
C SER A 175 -80.39 9.72 35.25
N ILE A 176 -79.42 9.33 36.08
CA ILE A 176 -79.64 8.53 37.29
C ILE A 176 -80.60 9.25 38.25
N SER A 177 -80.40 10.56 38.48
CA SER A 177 -81.28 11.35 39.34
C SER A 177 -82.73 11.38 38.82
N SER A 178 -82.91 11.56 37.50
CA SER A 178 -84.25 11.53 36.88
C SER A 178 -84.88 10.12 36.93
N GLU A 179 -84.08 9.06 36.82
CA GLU A 179 -84.52 7.67 36.96
C GLU A 179 -85.00 7.36 38.38
N CYS A 180 -84.27 7.81 39.40
CA CYS A 180 -84.67 7.67 40.80
C CYS A 180 -86.02 8.38 41.06
N LYS A 181 -86.18 9.61 40.57
CA LYS A 181 -87.43 10.37 40.70
C LYS A 181 -88.60 9.71 39.97
N LEU A 182 -88.34 9.08 38.82
CA LEU A 182 -89.35 8.30 38.08
C LEU A 182 -89.77 7.05 38.87
N LYS A 183 -88.80 6.24 39.33
CA LYS A 183 -89.03 5.05 40.17
C LYS A 183 -89.78 5.37 41.46
N GLU A 184 -89.51 6.52 42.07
CA GLU A 184 -90.27 7.00 43.24
C GLU A 184 -91.72 7.34 42.89
N ALA A 185 -91.98 7.96 41.73
CA ALA A 185 -93.34 8.25 41.27
C ALA A 185 -94.11 6.96 40.93
N GLU A 186 -93.45 5.98 40.31
CA GLU A 186 -94.00 4.64 40.02
C GLU A 186 -94.38 3.92 41.32
N LYS A 187 -93.50 3.92 42.33
CA LYS A 187 -93.80 3.36 43.65
C LYS A 187 -94.93 4.09 44.38
N GLN A 188 -95.07 5.41 44.19
CA GLN A 188 -96.19 6.18 44.77
C GLN A 188 -97.52 5.83 44.09
N GLU A 189 -97.51 5.67 42.78
CA GLU A 189 -98.67 5.21 42.00
C GLU A 189 -99.09 3.79 42.40
N GLU A 190 -98.16 2.84 42.50
CA GLU A 190 -98.43 1.46 42.96
C GLU A 190 -99.01 1.42 44.38
N LYS A 191 -98.53 2.27 45.30
CA LYS A 191 -99.08 2.37 46.67
C LYS A 191 -100.52 2.90 46.73
N GLN A 192 -100.95 3.69 45.75
CA GLN A 192 -102.30 4.28 45.69
C GLN A 192 -103.28 3.42 44.88
N ILE A 193 -102.78 2.67 43.89
CA ILE A 193 -103.57 1.71 43.09
C ILE A 193 -103.71 0.37 43.83
N GLY A 194 -102.69 -0.05 44.59
CA GLY A 194 -102.68 -1.30 45.37
C GLY A 194 -103.45 -1.29 46.70
N ARG A 195 -104.08 -0.17 47.10
CA ARG A 195 -105.02 -0.13 48.24
C ARG A 195 -106.46 -0.49 47.81
N GLY A 196 -106.62 -1.66 47.20
CA GLY A 196 -107.92 -2.18 46.79
C GLY A 196 -108.06 -3.65 47.13
N ASP A 197 -108.59 -3.95 48.32
CA ASP A 197 -109.36 -5.17 48.55
C ASP A 197 -110.79 -4.77 48.98
N PRO A 198 -111.83 -5.55 48.61
CA PRO A 198 -113.17 -5.03 48.37
C PRO A 198 -114.09 -5.21 49.58
N VAL A 199 -114.48 -4.14 50.26
CA VAL A 199 -115.62 -4.18 51.20
C VAL A 199 -116.46 -2.91 51.05
N PHE A 200 -117.78 -3.13 51.05
CA PHE A 200 -118.89 -2.23 50.77
C PHE A 200 -118.82 -0.85 51.44
N SER A 201 -119.47 0.13 50.78
CA SER A 201 -119.74 1.53 51.16
C SER A 201 -118.61 2.56 51.01
N VAL A 202 -118.48 3.09 49.77
CA VAL A 202 -117.80 4.38 49.48
C VAL A 202 -118.82 5.32 48.83
N ARG A 203 -118.98 6.54 49.37
CA ARG A 203 -119.86 7.60 48.84
C ARG A 203 -119.42 8.04 47.43
N MET A 204 -120.38 8.43 46.57
CA MET A 204 -120.14 8.85 45.18
C MET A 204 -119.13 10.02 45.02
N GLU A 205 -119.00 10.90 46.03
CA GLU A 205 -118.05 12.03 46.04
C GLU A 205 -116.59 11.59 46.18
N ASP A 206 -116.29 10.57 47.01
CA ASP A 206 -114.91 10.05 47.22
C ASP A 206 -114.33 9.36 45.98
N LYS A 207 -115.19 8.83 45.10
CA LYS A 207 -114.81 8.21 43.81
C LYS A 207 -114.26 9.24 42.81
N HIS A 208 -114.81 10.47 42.80
CA HIS A 208 -114.34 11.55 41.93
C HIS A 208 -113.00 12.14 42.40
N GLN A 209 -112.83 12.27 43.72
CA GLN A 209 -111.60 12.81 44.30
C GLN A 209 -110.41 11.85 44.14
N ARG A 210 -110.62 10.54 44.33
CA ARG A 210 -109.63 9.49 43.98
C ARG A 210 -109.27 9.47 42.49
N ARG A 211 -110.24 9.54 41.58
CA ARG A 211 -109.98 9.60 40.12
C ARG A 211 -109.18 10.84 39.70
N SER A 212 -109.41 12.00 40.33
CA SER A 212 -108.65 13.23 40.04
C SER A 212 -107.20 13.15 40.54
N SER A 213 -106.97 12.55 41.71
CA SER A 213 -105.64 12.34 42.27
C SER A 213 -104.81 11.37 41.44
N VAL A 214 -105.41 10.26 40.99
CA VAL A 214 -104.75 9.27 40.13
C VAL A 214 -104.36 9.89 38.79
N LYS A 215 -105.27 10.64 38.12
CA LYS A 215 -104.93 11.37 36.88
C LYS A 215 -103.81 12.41 37.05
N LYS A 216 -103.77 13.10 38.21
CA LYS A 216 -102.71 14.08 38.51
C LYS A 216 -101.35 13.39 38.71
N MET A 217 -101.34 12.20 39.32
CA MET A 217 -100.13 11.39 39.50
C MET A 217 -99.66 10.76 38.19
N GLU A 218 -100.58 10.25 37.37
CA GLU A 218 -100.32 9.72 36.04
C GLU A 218 -99.65 10.78 35.16
N LYS A 219 -100.20 12.01 35.14
CA LYS A 219 -99.59 13.16 34.45
C LYS A 219 -98.22 13.57 35.02
N MET A 220 -98.01 13.41 36.33
CA MET A 220 -96.73 13.68 36.97
C MET A 220 -95.68 12.61 36.60
N LYS A 221 -96.08 11.34 36.55
CA LYS A 221 -95.26 10.22 36.10
C LYS A 221 -94.90 10.37 34.64
N GLU A 222 -95.85 10.69 33.77
CA GLU A 222 -95.61 10.93 32.34
C GLU A 222 -94.60 12.07 32.12
N LYS A 223 -94.70 13.17 32.90
CA LYS A 223 -93.71 14.24 32.88
C LYS A 223 -92.32 13.80 33.35
N ARG A 224 -92.24 12.95 34.40
CA ARG A 224 -90.97 12.38 34.88
C ARG A 224 -90.39 11.36 33.89
N GLN A 225 -91.24 10.60 33.21
CA GLN A 225 -90.87 9.65 32.16
C GLN A 225 -90.26 10.40 30.97
N ALA A 226 -90.92 11.45 30.47
CA ALA A 226 -90.40 12.27 29.39
C ALA A 226 -89.05 12.90 29.75
N LYS A 227 -88.89 13.40 30.99
CA LYS A 227 -87.63 13.98 31.45
C LYS A 227 -86.51 12.95 31.59
N TYR A 228 -86.84 11.75 32.09
CA TYR A 228 -85.90 10.62 32.12
C TYR A 228 -85.47 10.21 30.72
N SER A 229 -86.40 10.05 29.77
CA SER A 229 -86.09 9.71 28.38
C SER A 229 -85.19 10.76 27.72
N GLU A 230 -85.41 12.05 27.96
CA GLU A 230 -84.54 13.14 27.47
C GLU A 230 -83.13 13.05 28.07
N ASN A 231 -83.02 12.96 29.41
CA ASN A 231 -81.73 12.89 30.10
C ASN A 231 -80.96 11.61 29.76
N LYS A 232 -81.65 10.48 29.60
CA LYS A 232 -81.06 9.21 29.19
C LYS A 232 -80.52 9.29 27.77
N LEU A 233 -81.23 9.93 26.84
CA LEU A 233 -80.72 10.14 25.49
C LEU A 233 -79.49 11.05 25.48
N LYS A 234 -79.47 12.13 26.28
CA LYS A 234 -78.28 13.00 26.44
C LYS A 234 -77.09 12.23 27.01
N SER A 235 -77.31 11.41 28.04
CA SER A 235 -76.26 10.55 28.62
C SER A 235 -75.71 9.55 27.61
N ILE A 236 -76.57 8.92 26.79
CA ILE A 236 -76.13 8.00 25.73
C ILE A 236 -75.29 8.73 24.68
N LYS A 237 -75.73 9.91 24.20
CA LYS A 237 -74.96 10.71 23.24
C LYS A 237 -73.60 11.09 23.80
N ALA A 238 -73.54 11.63 25.01
CA ALA A 238 -72.28 12.01 25.64
C ALA A 238 -71.36 10.80 25.91
N ARG A 239 -71.92 9.63 26.22
CA ARG A 239 -71.14 8.39 26.36
C ARG A 239 -70.52 7.96 25.03
N ASN A 240 -71.28 8.05 23.94
CA ASN A 240 -70.78 7.69 22.61
C ASN A 240 -69.65 8.64 22.18
N GLU A 241 -69.81 9.95 22.37
CA GLU A 241 -68.73 10.92 22.13
C GLU A 241 -67.50 10.65 22.99
N TYR A 242 -67.69 10.29 24.26
CA TYR A 242 -66.59 9.89 25.15
C TYR A 242 -65.84 8.67 24.61
N LEU A 243 -66.55 7.62 24.18
CA LEU A 243 -65.92 6.42 23.63
C LEU A 243 -65.16 6.70 22.32
N LEU A 244 -65.71 7.54 21.43
CA LEU A 244 -65.04 7.95 20.20
C LEU A 244 -63.75 8.76 20.48
N THR A 245 -63.84 9.73 21.40
CA THR A 245 -62.70 10.56 21.81
C THR A 245 -61.64 9.75 22.54
N LEU A 246 -62.06 8.76 23.33
CA LEU A 246 -61.16 7.83 24.02
C LEU A 246 -60.33 7.01 23.01
N GLU A 247 -60.98 6.47 21.97
CA GLU A 247 -60.30 5.72 20.92
C GLU A 247 -59.30 6.60 20.16
N ALA A 248 -59.71 7.82 19.78
CA ALA A 248 -58.84 8.79 19.13
C ALA A 248 -57.63 9.20 19.99
N SER A 249 -57.86 9.39 21.31
CA SER A 249 -56.81 9.72 22.27
C SER A 249 -55.80 8.59 22.43
N ASN A 250 -56.29 7.36 22.58
CA ASN A 250 -55.42 6.18 22.68
C ASN A 250 -54.60 5.98 21.40
N SER A 251 -55.22 6.17 20.23
CA SER A 251 -54.52 6.11 18.94
C SER A 251 -53.42 7.18 18.82
N SER A 252 -53.71 8.41 19.26
CA SER A 252 -52.73 9.51 19.24
C SER A 252 -51.55 9.26 20.18
N VAL A 253 -51.83 8.80 21.41
CA VAL A 253 -50.78 8.39 22.36
C VAL A 253 -49.94 7.26 21.78
N PHE A 254 -50.57 6.23 21.24
CA PHE A 254 -49.87 5.09 20.63
C PHE A 254 -48.96 5.55 19.49
N LYS A 255 -49.49 6.34 18.55
CA LYS A 255 -48.73 6.84 17.40
C LYS A 255 -47.51 7.66 17.85
N TYR A 256 -47.68 8.56 18.81
CA TYR A 256 -46.57 9.37 19.32
C TYR A 256 -45.44 8.51 19.92
N TYR A 257 -45.78 7.59 20.82
CA TYR A 257 -44.77 6.80 21.55
C TYR A 257 -44.14 5.68 20.72
N ILE A 258 -44.87 5.11 19.76
CA ILE A 258 -44.41 3.94 18.99
C ILE A 258 -43.78 4.33 17.66
N HIS A 259 -44.24 5.41 17.02
CA HIS A 259 -43.79 5.81 15.69
C HIS A 259 -43.06 7.16 15.73
N ASP A 260 -43.78 8.22 16.12
CA ASP A 260 -43.27 9.59 15.93
C ASP A 260 -41.98 9.83 16.72
N LEU A 261 -41.84 9.28 17.94
CA LEU A 261 -40.63 9.42 18.74
C LEU A 261 -39.40 8.79 18.08
N SER A 262 -39.55 7.65 17.39
CA SER A 262 -38.46 7.01 16.65
C SER A 262 -38.02 7.89 15.47
N ASP A 263 -38.99 8.38 14.70
CA ASP A 263 -38.72 9.24 13.53
C ASP A 263 -38.06 10.57 13.95
N LEU A 264 -38.41 11.11 15.12
CA LEU A 264 -37.76 12.30 15.69
C LEU A 264 -36.30 12.04 16.03
N ILE A 265 -35.97 10.88 16.62
CA ILE A 265 -34.58 10.52 16.93
C ILE A 265 -33.76 10.42 15.63
N ASP A 266 -34.30 9.77 14.59
CA ASP A 266 -33.65 9.69 13.29
C ASP A 266 -33.46 11.09 12.66
N GLY A 267 -34.39 12.01 12.90
CA GLY A 267 -34.28 13.40 12.50
C GLY A 267 -33.13 14.16 13.18
N CYS A 268 -32.87 13.90 14.46
CA CYS A 268 -31.70 14.43 15.17
C CYS A 268 -30.38 13.87 14.61
N ASP A 269 -30.40 12.64 14.11
CA ASP A 269 -29.20 11.88 13.71
C ASP A 269 -28.89 12.00 12.22
N LEU A 270 -29.68 12.81 11.50
CA LEU A 270 -29.66 12.88 10.05
C LEU A 270 -28.27 13.22 9.51
N GLY A 271 -27.63 12.21 8.91
CA GLY A 271 -26.31 12.33 8.30
C GLY A 271 -25.12 12.36 9.27
N PHE A 272 -25.32 12.26 10.59
CA PHE A 272 -24.24 12.29 11.58
C PHE A 272 -23.23 11.15 11.35
N HIS A 273 -23.71 9.90 11.36
CA HIS A 273 -22.87 8.72 11.20
C HIS A 273 -22.16 8.68 9.85
N ALA A 274 -22.86 9.06 8.77
CA ALA A 274 -22.29 9.09 7.43
C ALA A 274 -21.18 10.15 7.32
N SER A 275 -21.36 11.32 7.92
CA SER A 275 -20.38 12.39 7.88
C SER A 275 -19.16 12.10 8.75
N LEU A 276 -19.38 11.56 9.96
CA LEU A 276 -18.32 11.04 10.83
C LEU A 276 -17.52 9.94 10.13
N ASN A 277 -18.18 8.98 9.48
CA ASN A 277 -17.53 7.92 8.72
C ASN A 277 -16.61 8.49 7.62
N ARG A 278 -17.08 9.49 6.87
CA ARG A 278 -16.29 10.14 5.81
C ARG A 278 -15.08 10.89 6.37
N ALA A 279 -15.22 11.58 7.50
CA ALA A 279 -14.10 12.26 8.15
C ALA A 279 -13.02 11.26 8.59
N LEU A 280 -13.42 10.17 9.26
CA LEU A 280 -12.49 9.12 9.68
C LEU A 280 -11.88 8.34 8.51
N ARG A 281 -12.64 8.10 7.44
CA ARG A 281 -12.09 7.52 6.20
C ARG A 281 -11.07 8.43 5.52
N THR A 282 -11.23 9.75 5.63
CA THR A 282 -10.24 10.71 5.13
C THR A 282 -8.92 10.56 5.90
N TYR A 283 -8.99 10.43 7.23
CA TYR A 283 -7.83 10.11 8.06
C TYR A 283 -7.17 8.78 7.64
N LEU A 284 -7.94 7.69 7.55
CA LEU A 284 -7.41 6.38 7.16
C LEU A 284 -6.75 6.43 5.77
N SER A 285 -7.38 7.11 4.81
CA SER A 285 -6.83 7.30 3.48
C SER A 285 -5.47 8.01 3.54
N ALA A 286 -5.34 9.05 4.36
CA ALA A 286 -4.08 9.77 4.50
C ALA A 286 -2.96 8.90 5.07
N GLU A 287 -3.25 8.11 6.11
CA GLU A 287 -2.30 7.17 6.71
C GLU A 287 -1.87 6.06 5.73
N TYR A 288 -2.80 5.48 4.97
CA TYR A 288 -2.45 4.47 3.96
C TYR A 288 -1.56 5.02 2.84
N ASN A 289 -1.79 6.26 2.41
CA ASN A 289 -0.95 6.89 1.39
C ASN A 289 0.44 7.24 1.93
N LEU A 290 0.55 7.69 3.19
CA LEU A 290 1.84 7.88 3.87
C LEU A 290 2.64 6.58 3.90
N GLU A 291 2.02 5.47 4.32
CA GLU A 291 2.68 4.16 4.39
C GLU A 291 3.08 3.66 3.00
N THR A 292 2.24 3.87 1.98
CA THR A 292 2.57 3.49 0.59
C THR A 292 3.79 4.27 0.08
N SER A 293 3.81 5.59 0.27
CA SER A 293 4.95 6.45 -0.11
C SER A 293 6.25 6.03 0.61
N ARG A 294 6.13 5.67 1.89
CA ARG A 294 7.24 5.14 2.68
C ARG A 294 7.75 3.82 2.12
N HIS A 295 6.85 2.87 1.83
CA HIS A 295 7.20 1.58 1.26
C HIS A 295 7.90 1.71 -0.10
N GLU A 296 7.38 2.53 -1.01
CA GLU A 296 8.03 2.84 -2.30
C GLU A 296 9.44 3.43 -2.12
N GLY A 297 9.63 4.23 -1.07
CA GLY A 297 10.92 4.81 -0.73
C GLY A 297 11.94 3.79 -0.24
N LEU A 298 11.48 2.87 0.62
CA LEU A 298 12.29 1.78 1.13
C LEU A 298 12.66 0.77 0.03
N ASP A 299 11.73 0.46 -0.89
CA ASP A 299 12.00 -0.42 -2.04
C ASP A 299 13.09 0.17 -2.95
N ILE A 300 13.07 1.49 -3.22
CA ILE A 300 14.15 2.16 -3.97
C ILE A 300 15.50 2.02 -3.25
N MET A 301 15.51 2.10 -1.92
CA MET A 301 16.74 1.92 -1.13
C MET A 301 17.22 0.48 -1.13
N GLU A 302 16.32 -0.50 -0.98
CA GLU A 302 16.61 -1.93 -1.04
C GLU A 302 17.25 -2.30 -2.38
N ASN A 303 16.64 -1.87 -3.49
CA ASN A 303 17.22 -2.06 -4.83
C ASN A 303 18.63 -1.46 -4.96
N ALA A 304 18.92 -0.35 -4.29
CA ALA A 304 20.25 0.27 -4.31
C ALA A 304 21.26 -0.52 -3.45
N VAL A 305 20.83 -1.10 -2.34
CA VAL A 305 21.63 -2.01 -1.50
C VAL A 305 21.97 -3.28 -2.28
N ASP A 306 21.00 -3.88 -2.97
CA ASP A 306 21.22 -5.05 -3.83
C ASP A 306 22.15 -4.76 -5.01
N SER A 307 22.23 -3.49 -5.42
CA SER A 307 23.09 -3.02 -6.51
C SER A 307 24.51 -2.62 -6.06
N LEU A 308 24.90 -2.91 -4.82
CA LEU A 308 26.27 -2.70 -4.35
C LEU A 308 27.25 -3.61 -5.12
N ASP A 309 28.16 -3.00 -5.89
CA ASP A 309 29.08 -3.74 -6.77
C ASP A 309 30.53 -3.22 -6.64
N PRO A 310 31.37 -3.91 -5.83
CA PRO A 310 32.78 -3.56 -5.68
C PRO A 310 33.59 -3.61 -6.98
N ARG A 311 33.20 -4.43 -7.96
CA ARG A 311 33.96 -4.58 -9.22
C ARG A 311 33.69 -3.39 -10.14
N SER A 312 32.42 -3.02 -10.30
CA SER A 312 32.01 -1.80 -11.03
C SER A 312 32.60 -0.56 -10.38
N ASP A 313 32.55 -0.45 -9.05
CA ASP A 313 33.12 0.69 -8.33
C ASP A 313 34.64 0.81 -8.51
N ARG A 314 35.37 -0.31 -8.49
CA ARG A 314 36.81 -0.33 -8.79
C ARG A 314 37.10 0.16 -10.21
N GLN A 315 36.34 -0.29 -11.20
CA GLN A 315 36.52 0.14 -12.58
C GLN A 315 36.29 1.64 -12.71
N ARG A 316 35.19 2.15 -12.16
CA ARG A 316 34.86 3.60 -12.14
C ARG A 316 35.95 4.41 -11.46
N PHE A 317 36.49 3.93 -10.34
CA PHE A 317 37.57 4.59 -9.64
C PHE A 317 38.83 4.71 -10.51
N MET A 318 39.22 3.65 -11.23
CA MET A 318 40.37 3.70 -12.14
C MET A 318 40.12 4.65 -13.32
N GLU A 319 38.89 4.65 -13.87
CA GLU A 319 38.47 5.55 -14.96
C GLU A 319 38.41 7.03 -14.55
N MET A 320 38.15 7.31 -13.27
CA MET A 320 38.14 8.66 -12.70
C MET A 320 39.53 9.30 -12.64
N TYR A 321 40.58 8.48 -12.52
CA TYR A 321 41.97 8.93 -12.41
C TYR A 321 42.87 8.30 -13.49
N PRO A 322 42.61 8.57 -14.78
CA PRO A 322 43.32 7.90 -15.87
C PRO A 322 44.82 8.22 -15.88
N SER A 323 45.21 9.42 -15.44
CA SER A 323 46.63 9.80 -15.31
C SER A 323 47.39 8.98 -14.28
N ALA A 324 46.71 8.42 -13.27
CA ALA A 324 47.33 7.61 -12.22
C ALA A 324 47.38 6.11 -12.60
N PHE A 325 46.38 5.62 -13.33
CA PHE A 325 46.18 4.18 -13.57
C PHE A 325 46.47 3.71 -15.01
N CYS A 326 46.72 4.63 -15.96
CA CYS A 326 47.09 4.25 -17.32
C CYS A 326 48.48 3.60 -17.35
N PRO A 327 48.66 2.42 -17.97
CA PRO A 327 49.97 1.80 -18.09
C PRO A 327 50.96 2.69 -18.86
N PRO A 328 52.23 2.81 -18.42
CA PRO A 328 53.24 3.56 -19.14
C PRO A 328 53.61 2.88 -20.47
N ALA A 329 54.28 3.63 -21.36
CA ALA A 329 54.84 3.08 -22.58
C ALA A 329 55.85 1.95 -22.27
N LYS A 330 55.86 0.92 -23.12
CA LYS A 330 56.80 -0.19 -22.97
C LYS A 330 58.23 0.29 -23.22
N PHE A 331 59.16 -0.17 -22.40
CA PHE A 331 60.59 0.06 -22.64
C PHE A 331 61.05 -0.69 -23.90
N GLU A 332 61.84 0.00 -24.72
CA GLU A 332 62.45 -0.53 -25.94
C GLU A 332 63.96 -0.62 -25.80
N PHE A 333 64.58 -1.61 -26.46
CA PHE A 333 66.04 -1.71 -26.54
C PHE A 333 66.60 -0.44 -27.20
N GLN A 334 67.60 0.16 -26.57
CA GLN A 334 68.26 1.37 -27.07
C GLN A 334 69.65 0.99 -27.63
N PRO A 335 69.83 0.99 -28.97
CA PRO A 335 71.12 0.71 -29.58
C PRO A 335 72.20 1.65 -29.07
N HIS A 336 73.29 1.10 -28.54
CA HIS A 336 74.45 1.88 -28.13
C HIS A 336 75.43 2.00 -29.29
N MET A 337 75.82 3.23 -29.64
CA MET A 337 76.81 3.50 -30.72
C MET A 337 76.47 2.86 -32.07
N GLY A 338 75.18 2.77 -32.42
CA GLY A 338 74.75 2.22 -33.71
C GLY A 338 74.77 0.69 -33.79
N ASP A 339 74.75 -0.02 -32.65
CA ASP A 339 74.61 -1.48 -32.62
C ASP A 339 73.36 -1.95 -33.37
N GLU A 340 73.56 -2.69 -34.46
CA GLU A 340 72.50 -3.20 -35.32
C GLU A 340 71.84 -4.48 -34.73
N VAL A 341 72.43 -5.08 -33.69
CA VAL A 341 71.96 -6.34 -33.09
C VAL A 341 70.94 -6.05 -31.99
N CYS A 342 69.67 -6.39 -32.24
CA CYS A 342 68.55 -6.20 -31.30
C CYS A 342 67.94 -7.50 -30.77
N GLN A 343 68.61 -8.64 -31.00
CA GLN A 343 68.15 -9.98 -30.65
C GLN A 343 69.27 -10.78 -29.95
N ILE A 344 68.92 -11.88 -29.28
CA ILE A 344 69.91 -12.73 -28.60
C ILE A 344 70.73 -13.49 -29.66
N SER A 345 72.05 -13.30 -29.65
CA SER A 345 72.99 -14.04 -30.51
C SER A 345 73.33 -15.41 -29.93
N SER A 346 72.95 -16.49 -30.62
CA SER A 346 73.21 -17.89 -30.22
C SER A 346 74.35 -18.54 -31.03
N GLN A 347 75.52 -17.89 -31.07
CA GLN A 347 76.70 -18.42 -31.78
C GLN A 347 77.37 -19.58 -30.99
N PRO A 348 78.12 -20.49 -31.66
CA PRO A 348 78.67 -21.70 -31.05
C PRO A 348 79.41 -21.56 -29.70
N PRO A 349 80.27 -20.55 -29.45
CA PRO A 349 80.97 -20.44 -28.16
C PRO A 349 80.05 -20.05 -26.98
N ILE A 350 78.89 -19.43 -27.25
CA ILE A 350 77.95 -18.90 -26.24
C ILE A 350 76.68 -19.79 -26.13
N SER A 351 76.39 -20.58 -27.17
CA SER A 351 75.21 -21.44 -27.26
C SER A 351 75.09 -22.42 -26.07
N GLY A 352 76.20 -23.04 -25.67
CA GLY A 352 76.23 -23.96 -24.52
C GLY A 352 75.84 -23.30 -23.19
N GLU A 353 76.33 -22.07 -22.95
CA GLU A 353 75.99 -21.30 -21.75
C GLU A 353 74.51 -20.86 -21.74
N LEU A 354 73.98 -20.47 -22.90
CA LEU A 354 72.57 -20.11 -23.05
C LEU A 354 71.63 -21.29 -22.81
N ILE A 355 71.99 -22.49 -23.30
CA ILE A 355 71.25 -23.74 -23.06
C ILE A 355 71.28 -24.12 -21.58
N LEU A 356 72.44 -24.06 -20.93
CA LEU A 356 72.56 -24.33 -19.49
C LEU A 356 71.72 -23.34 -18.68
N ARG A 357 71.77 -22.06 -19.01
CA ARG A 357 70.98 -21.02 -18.36
C ARG A 357 69.47 -21.21 -18.56
N PHE A 358 69.07 -21.66 -19.76
CA PHE A 358 67.68 -22.01 -20.04
C PHE A 358 67.20 -23.16 -19.15
N GLN A 359 67.98 -24.25 -19.05
CA GLN A 359 67.65 -25.40 -18.19
C GLN A 359 67.58 -25.00 -16.70
N GLN A 360 68.51 -24.17 -16.22
CA GLN A 360 68.49 -23.64 -14.85
C GLN A 360 67.25 -22.77 -14.57
N LEU A 361 66.84 -21.93 -15.51
CA LEU A 361 65.61 -21.14 -15.38
C LEU A 361 64.37 -22.05 -15.38
N GLN A 362 64.35 -23.08 -16.23
CA GLN A 362 63.26 -24.02 -16.35
C GLN A 362 63.03 -24.81 -15.06
N SER A 363 64.10 -25.37 -14.46
CA SER A 363 64.01 -26.12 -13.20
C SER A 363 63.58 -25.21 -12.05
N ARG A 364 64.19 -24.03 -11.91
CA ARG A 364 63.84 -23.06 -10.86
C ARG A 364 62.39 -22.57 -10.98
N LEU A 365 61.92 -22.31 -12.20
CA LEU A 365 60.53 -21.91 -12.44
C LEU A 365 59.54 -23.01 -12.06
N ALA A 366 59.88 -24.28 -12.31
CA ALA A 366 59.02 -25.40 -11.94
C ALA A 366 58.79 -25.44 -10.42
N THR A 367 59.86 -25.31 -9.62
CA THR A 367 59.78 -25.28 -8.15
C THR A 367 58.99 -24.07 -7.65
N LEU A 368 59.35 -22.86 -8.10
CA LEU A 368 58.71 -21.62 -7.64
C LEU A 368 57.21 -21.58 -7.98
N LYS A 369 56.80 -22.12 -9.13
CA LYS A 369 55.38 -22.18 -9.49
C LYS A 369 54.57 -23.07 -8.56
N ILE A 370 55.12 -24.21 -8.14
CA ILE A 370 54.46 -25.11 -7.20
C ILE A 370 54.30 -24.42 -5.84
N GLU A 371 55.40 -23.90 -5.29
CA GLU A 371 55.41 -23.18 -4.01
C GLU A 371 54.41 -21.99 -4.01
N ASN A 372 54.44 -21.17 -5.06
CA ASN A 372 53.59 -19.99 -5.15
C ASN A 372 52.10 -20.34 -5.35
N GLU A 373 51.78 -21.46 -6.01
CA GLU A 373 50.41 -21.96 -6.10
C GLU A 373 49.89 -22.50 -4.76
N GLU A 374 50.72 -23.08 -3.92
CA GLU A 374 50.34 -23.49 -2.56
C GLU A 374 50.02 -22.29 -1.66
N ILE A 375 50.87 -21.25 -1.72
CA ILE A 375 50.62 -19.98 -1.01
C ILE A 375 49.34 -19.31 -1.51
N LYS A 376 49.12 -19.30 -2.83
CA LYS A 376 47.90 -18.77 -3.44
C LYS A 376 46.65 -19.48 -2.92
N LYS A 377 46.64 -20.83 -2.91
CA LYS A 377 45.51 -21.61 -2.38
C LYS A 377 45.23 -21.29 -0.91
N THR A 378 46.28 -21.13 -0.10
CA THR A 378 46.12 -20.77 1.32
C THR A 378 45.53 -19.35 1.46
N SER A 379 45.98 -18.39 0.66
CA SER A 379 45.44 -17.02 0.64
C SER A 379 43.98 -17.00 0.16
N GLU A 380 43.65 -17.75 -0.89
CA GLU A 380 42.28 -17.87 -1.41
C GLU A 380 41.33 -18.54 -0.39
N ALA A 381 41.75 -19.62 0.26
CA ALA A 381 40.97 -20.24 1.33
C ALA A 381 40.74 -19.30 2.52
N THR A 382 41.77 -18.55 2.92
CA THR A 382 41.65 -17.53 3.99
C THR A 382 40.68 -16.42 3.57
N LEU A 383 40.73 -15.99 2.30
CA LEU A 383 39.80 -14.99 1.77
C LEU A 383 38.35 -15.47 1.81
N THR A 384 38.10 -16.74 1.45
CA THR A 384 36.76 -17.35 1.59
C THR A 384 36.31 -17.33 3.05
N THR A 385 37.17 -17.68 4.00
CA THR A 385 36.85 -17.61 5.43
C THR A 385 36.49 -16.18 5.88
N ILE A 386 37.21 -15.16 5.39
CA ILE A 386 36.88 -13.77 5.66
C ILE A 386 35.54 -13.40 5.03
N GLN A 387 35.26 -13.85 3.81
CA GLN A 387 33.97 -13.63 3.14
C GLN A 387 32.82 -14.21 3.97
N ASP A 388 32.92 -15.47 4.41
CA ASP A 388 31.91 -16.12 5.24
C ASP A 388 31.67 -15.35 6.56
N MET A 389 32.72 -14.77 7.15
CA MET A 389 32.60 -13.96 8.37
C MET A 389 31.86 -12.64 8.15
N VAL A 390 32.00 -12.01 6.97
CA VAL A 390 31.43 -10.68 6.69
C VAL A 390 30.09 -10.72 5.97
N THR A 391 29.68 -11.85 5.40
CA THR A 391 28.38 -12.05 4.73
C THR A 391 27.34 -12.71 5.63
N ILE A 392 27.54 -12.69 6.95
CA ILE A 392 26.54 -13.19 7.90
C ILE A 392 25.26 -12.34 7.83
N GLU A 393 24.10 -12.98 7.78
CA GLU A 393 22.79 -12.31 7.69
C GLU A 393 22.27 -11.92 9.07
N ASP A 394 22.92 -10.92 9.71
CA ASP A 394 22.59 -10.46 11.07
C ASP A 394 21.77 -9.15 11.12
N TYR A 395 21.08 -8.82 10.03
CA TYR A 395 20.31 -7.59 9.86
C TYR A 395 18.79 -7.72 10.12
N ASP A 396 18.25 -8.93 10.26
CA ASP A 396 16.83 -9.11 10.64
C ASP A 396 16.61 -8.73 12.11
N VAL A 397 15.71 -7.76 12.33
CA VAL A 397 15.39 -7.20 13.64
C VAL A 397 13.92 -7.38 14.01
N SER A 398 13.21 -8.29 13.35
CA SER A 398 11.77 -8.54 13.56
C SER A 398 11.42 -8.80 15.03
N GLU A 399 12.28 -9.52 15.75
CA GLU A 399 12.16 -9.81 17.19
C GLU A 399 12.08 -8.54 18.06
N CYS A 400 12.66 -7.41 17.62
CA CYS A 400 12.59 -6.14 18.34
C CYS A 400 11.18 -5.53 18.36
N PHE A 401 10.30 -5.97 17.44
CA PHE A 401 8.94 -5.46 17.29
C PHE A 401 7.87 -6.43 17.83
N HIS A 402 8.27 -7.53 18.49
CA HIS A 402 7.36 -8.39 19.24
C HIS A 402 6.95 -7.72 20.55
N HIS A 403 5.77 -7.12 20.55
CA HIS A 403 5.18 -6.54 21.75
C HIS A 403 4.43 -7.65 22.50
N SER A 404 5.01 -8.14 23.61
CA SER A 404 4.27 -8.94 24.58
C SER A 404 3.06 -8.12 25.08
N ARG A 405 1.86 -8.72 25.16
CA ARG A 405 0.65 -8.07 25.68
C ARG A 405 0.72 -7.69 27.18
N SER A 406 1.86 -7.94 27.84
CA SER A 406 2.09 -7.57 29.24
C SER A 406 2.65 -6.16 29.31
N THR A 407 2.12 -5.35 30.22
CA THR A 407 2.54 -3.96 30.47
C THR A 407 3.89 -3.84 31.18
N GLU A 408 4.62 -4.94 31.37
CA GLU A 408 5.97 -4.94 31.93
C GLU A 408 7.01 -4.64 30.86
N SER A 409 7.60 -3.45 30.96
CA SER A 409 8.96 -3.11 30.52
C SER A 409 9.39 -3.65 29.14
N VAL A 410 9.32 -2.79 28.12
CA VAL A 410 9.91 -2.95 26.77
C VAL A 410 11.45 -3.13 26.79
N LYS A 411 12.08 -3.12 27.97
CA LYS A 411 13.50 -3.43 28.12
C LYS A 411 13.67 -4.92 28.39
N SER A 412 14.35 -5.60 27.47
CA SER A 412 15.10 -6.85 27.70
C SER A 412 14.42 -8.17 27.30
N ALA A 413 14.22 -8.37 25.99
CA ALA A 413 14.22 -9.72 25.41
C ALA A 413 15.40 -9.95 24.45
N VAL A 414 15.92 -8.90 23.80
CA VAL A 414 16.99 -8.99 22.77
C VAL A 414 18.41 -9.11 23.37
N SER A 415 18.57 -8.91 24.68
CA SER A 415 19.89 -8.84 25.33
C SER A 415 20.62 -10.19 25.47
N GLU A 416 19.97 -11.32 25.22
CA GLU A 416 20.52 -12.65 25.55
C GLU A 416 21.05 -13.48 24.36
N THR A 417 21.03 -12.97 23.12
CA THR A 417 21.40 -13.79 21.96
C THR A 417 22.33 -13.05 20.99
N TYR A 418 23.44 -13.71 20.61
CA TYR A 418 24.43 -13.38 19.55
C TYR A 418 25.16 -12.02 19.64
N LEU A 419 24.50 -10.96 20.10
CA LEU A 419 24.93 -9.56 20.13
C LEU A 419 25.47 -9.10 21.50
N SER A 420 25.80 -10.01 22.41
CA SER A 420 26.40 -9.63 23.70
C SER A 420 27.79 -9.00 23.48
N LYS A 421 28.09 -7.90 24.19
CA LYS A 421 29.37 -7.17 24.03
C LYS A 421 30.62 -8.08 24.10
N PRO A 422 30.70 -9.08 25.00
CA PRO A 422 31.86 -9.98 25.06
C PRO A 422 31.97 -10.92 23.85
N SER A 423 30.84 -11.40 23.28
CA SER A 423 30.87 -12.28 22.10
C SER A 423 31.26 -11.52 20.84
N ILE A 424 30.84 -10.25 20.70
CA ILE A 424 31.21 -9.37 19.58
C ILE A 424 32.72 -9.08 19.58
N ALA A 425 33.29 -8.74 20.74
CA ALA A 425 34.72 -8.44 20.84
C ALA A 425 35.60 -9.63 20.44
N LYS A 426 35.23 -10.85 20.89
CA LYS A 426 35.93 -12.08 20.52
C LYS A 426 35.84 -12.38 19.02
N ARG A 427 34.66 -12.23 18.41
CA ARG A 427 34.46 -12.41 16.95
C ARG A 427 35.31 -11.42 16.15
N ARG A 428 35.32 -10.15 16.55
CA ARG A 428 36.12 -9.11 15.91
C ARG A 428 37.62 -9.38 15.99
N ALA A 429 38.11 -9.85 17.14
CA ALA A 429 39.52 -10.22 17.30
C ALA A 429 39.91 -11.37 16.34
N ASN A 430 39.08 -12.42 16.27
CA ASN A 430 39.30 -13.55 15.36
C ASN A 430 39.30 -13.12 13.88
N GLN A 431 38.37 -12.23 13.49
CA GLN A 431 38.35 -11.66 12.15
C GLN A 431 39.66 -10.91 11.84
N GLN A 432 40.12 -10.04 12.76
CA GLN A 432 41.36 -9.28 12.58
C GLN A 432 42.60 -10.17 12.46
N GLU A 433 42.69 -11.23 13.27
CA GLU A 433 43.78 -12.22 13.18
C GLU A 433 43.75 -12.94 11.82
N THR A 434 42.57 -13.30 11.34
CA THR A 434 42.38 -13.94 10.02
C THR A 434 42.77 -13.00 8.87
N GLU A 435 42.37 -11.72 8.94
CA GLU A 435 42.78 -10.68 7.98
C GLU A 435 44.29 -10.47 7.97
N GLN A 436 44.94 -10.44 9.15
CA GLN A 436 46.39 -10.34 9.25
C GLN A 436 47.09 -11.53 8.58
N PHE A 437 46.61 -12.75 8.83
CA PHE A 437 47.13 -13.95 8.19
C PHE A 437 46.92 -13.91 6.65
N TYR A 438 45.75 -13.46 6.18
CA TYR A 438 45.49 -13.25 4.76
C TYR A 438 46.51 -12.29 4.13
N PHE A 439 46.75 -11.12 4.72
CA PHE A 439 47.69 -10.13 4.18
C PHE A 439 49.14 -10.63 4.20
N MET A 440 49.51 -11.43 5.21
CA MET A 440 50.81 -12.09 5.24
C MET A 440 50.97 -13.02 4.03
N LYS A 441 50.02 -13.93 3.79
CA LYS A 441 50.05 -14.86 2.66
C LYS A 441 49.89 -14.19 1.30
N PHE A 442 49.07 -13.15 1.21
CA PHE A 442 48.90 -12.37 0.00
C PHE A 442 50.20 -11.66 -0.40
N ARG A 443 50.95 -11.11 0.57
CA ARG A 443 52.27 -10.54 0.33
C ARG A 443 53.26 -11.58 -0.20
N GLU A 444 53.37 -12.73 0.48
CA GLU A 444 54.23 -13.84 0.06
C GLU A 444 53.92 -14.27 -1.39
N PHE A 445 52.62 -14.40 -1.73
CA PHE A 445 52.17 -14.71 -3.08
C PHE A 445 52.57 -13.66 -4.11
N LEU A 446 52.42 -12.37 -3.81
CA LEU A 446 52.80 -11.30 -4.74
C LEU A 446 54.32 -11.26 -4.97
N GLU A 447 55.12 -11.47 -3.93
CA GLU A 447 56.58 -11.54 -4.03
C GLU A 447 57.03 -12.73 -4.89
N GLY A 448 56.44 -13.92 -4.68
CA GLY A 448 56.69 -15.11 -5.50
C GLY A 448 56.25 -14.93 -6.95
N SER A 449 55.04 -14.43 -7.18
CA SER A 449 54.49 -14.12 -8.52
C SER A 449 55.35 -13.11 -9.29
N ASN A 450 55.88 -12.09 -8.59
CA ASN A 450 56.80 -11.11 -9.17
C ASN A 450 58.12 -11.76 -9.61
N LEU A 451 58.68 -12.66 -8.80
CA LEU A 451 59.90 -13.39 -9.17
C LEU A 451 59.66 -14.33 -10.35
N ILE A 452 58.55 -15.09 -10.34
CA ILE A 452 58.13 -15.97 -11.43
C ILE A 452 58.00 -15.17 -12.73
N SER A 453 57.31 -14.03 -12.71
CA SER A 453 57.12 -13.17 -13.88
C SER A 453 58.45 -12.72 -14.50
N LYS A 454 59.42 -12.32 -13.66
CA LYS A 454 60.77 -11.93 -14.12
C LYS A 454 61.53 -13.09 -14.75
N LEU A 455 61.53 -14.27 -14.12
CA LEU A 455 62.26 -15.43 -14.60
C LEU A 455 61.59 -16.04 -15.85
N GLN A 456 60.26 -16.08 -15.88
CA GLN A 456 59.46 -16.57 -17.00
C GLN A 456 59.70 -15.74 -18.26
N ALA A 457 59.74 -14.41 -18.15
CA ALA A 457 60.05 -13.54 -19.29
C ALA A 457 61.43 -13.83 -19.91
N LYS A 458 62.46 -14.08 -19.07
CA LYS A 458 63.81 -14.44 -19.54
C LYS A 458 63.84 -15.84 -20.15
N HIS A 459 63.19 -16.80 -19.50
CA HIS A 459 63.05 -18.17 -19.98
C HIS A 459 62.38 -18.20 -21.37
N ASP A 460 61.28 -17.48 -21.56
CA ASP A 460 60.51 -17.49 -22.81
C ASP A 460 61.25 -16.81 -23.97
N LEU A 461 62.10 -15.82 -23.67
CA LEU A 461 62.98 -15.22 -24.67
C LEU A 461 64.09 -16.21 -25.10
N LEU A 462 64.72 -16.90 -24.14
CA LEU A 462 65.72 -17.94 -24.44
C LEU A 462 65.12 -19.13 -25.16
N LYS A 463 63.92 -19.57 -24.77
CA LYS A 463 63.19 -20.66 -25.43
C LYS A 463 62.96 -20.39 -26.91
N ARG A 464 62.57 -19.15 -27.26
CA ARG A 464 62.39 -18.72 -28.65
C ARG A 464 63.72 -18.77 -29.40
N THR A 465 64.77 -18.21 -28.80
CA THR A 465 66.11 -18.14 -29.42
C THR A 465 66.73 -19.53 -29.66
N ILE A 466 66.64 -20.44 -28.68
CA ILE A 466 67.20 -21.80 -28.77
C ILE A 466 66.36 -22.69 -29.70
N GLY A 467 65.03 -22.52 -29.72
CA GLY A 467 64.13 -23.22 -30.63
C GLY A 467 64.29 -22.81 -32.10
N GLU A 468 64.66 -21.55 -32.35
CA GLU A 468 64.99 -21.03 -33.69
C GLU A 468 66.41 -21.46 -34.14
N GLY A 469 67.33 -21.67 -33.20
CA GLY A 469 68.70 -22.14 -33.47
C GLY A 469 68.84 -23.54 -34.10
N HIS A 470 67.78 -24.36 -34.09
CA HIS A 470 67.76 -25.67 -34.78
C HIS A 470 67.31 -25.59 -36.25
N ARG A 471 67.00 -24.39 -36.78
CA ARG A 471 66.55 -24.19 -38.16
C ARG A 471 67.48 -23.34 -39.03
N ALA A 472 68.65 -22.94 -38.51
CA ALA A 472 69.57 -22.06 -39.22
C ALA A 472 70.90 -22.77 -39.53
N ASP A 473 70.84 -23.78 -40.40
CA ASP A 473 71.90 -24.03 -41.37
C ASP A 473 71.29 -23.81 -42.76
N TYR A 474 72.10 -23.25 -43.66
CA TYR A 474 71.78 -22.71 -44.99
C TYR A 474 71.38 -21.23 -45.03
N MET A 475 72.43 -20.43 -45.27
CA MET A 475 72.37 -19.08 -45.82
C MET A 475 71.49 -19.01 -47.08
N THR A 476 70.59 -18.03 -47.16
CA THR A 476 70.43 -17.19 -48.35
C THR A 476 69.81 -15.84 -47.98
N THR A 477 70.37 -14.79 -48.58
CA THR A 477 69.97 -13.39 -48.52
C THR A 477 68.61 -13.15 -49.21
N ARG A 478 67.61 -12.60 -48.50
CA ARG A 478 66.62 -11.62 -49.02
C ARG A 478 65.70 -11.10 -47.88
N PRO A 479 65.23 -9.84 -47.95
CA PRO A 479 64.54 -9.19 -46.84
C PRO A 479 63.04 -9.50 -46.82
N HIS A 480 62.56 -10.09 -45.73
CA HIS A 480 61.13 -10.31 -45.49
C HIS A 480 60.54 -9.26 -44.55
N LYS A 481 59.47 -8.64 -45.06
CA LYS A 481 58.62 -7.64 -44.41
C LYS A 481 58.04 -8.17 -43.09
N PHE A 482 57.92 -7.26 -42.13
CA PHE A 482 57.20 -7.42 -40.86
C PHE A 482 55.83 -8.09 -41.05
N HIS A 483 55.68 -9.32 -40.56
CA HIS A 483 54.38 -9.93 -40.34
C HIS A 483 54.03 -9.81 -38.85
N THR A 484 53.06 -8.93 -38.61
CA THR A 484 52.22 -8.85 -37.42
C THR A 484 51.71 -10.23 -37.01
N GLY A 485 51.65 -10.47 -35.70
CA GLY A 485 51.32 -11.75 -35.09
C GLY A 485 50.12 -12.48 -35.68
N SER A 486 50.25 -13.81 -35.72
CA SER A 486 49.17 -14.75 -36.01
C SER A 486 48.03 -14.54 -35.01
N ARG A 487 47.03 -13.76 -35.42
CA ARG A 487 45.68 -13.87 -34.88
C ARG A 487 45.14 -15.22 -35.34
N ARG A 488 44.64 -16.02 -34.40
CA ARG A 488 43.81 -17.19 -34.70
C ARG A 488 42.75 -16.79 -35.74
N PRO A 489 42.49 -17.59 -36.79
CA PRO A 489 41.47 -17.27 -37.78
C PRO A 489 40.13 -17.14 -37.06
N ARG A 490 39.44 -16.02 -37.26
CA ARG A 490 38.04 -15.91 -36.86
C ARG A 490 37.22 -16.92 -37.68
N PRO A 491 36.20 -17.56 -37.10
CA PRO A 491 35.29 -18.38 -37.88
C PRO A 491 34.71 -17.55 -39.02
N HIS A 492 34.81 -18.05 -40.25
CA HIS A 492 34.19 -17.43 -41.41
C HIS A 492 32.69 -17.70 -41.33
N SER A 493 31.89 -16.63 -41.35
CA SER A 493 30.44 -16.70 -41.52
C SER A 493 30.12 -17.32 -42.87
N VAL A 494 29.11 -18.20 -42.90
CA VAL A 494 28.54 -18.77 -44.14
C VAL A 494 27.93 -17.68 -45.02
N PHE A 495 27.55 -16.55 -44.41
CA PHE A 495 27.04 -15.35 -45.07
C PHE A 495 28.16 -14.33 -45.28
N ASN A 496 28.08 -13.58 -46.39
CA ASN A 496 29.05 -12.53 -46.73
C ASN A 496 28.95 -11.31 -45.79
N VAL A 497 27.89 -11.27 -44.97
CA VAL A 497 27.62 -10.24 -43.97
C VAL A 497 27.76 -10.81 -42.56
N ARG A 498 28.28 -10.00 -41.62
CA ARG A 498 28.46 -10.41 -40.22
C ARG A 498 27.11 -10.55 -39.51
N LEU A 499 26.91 -11.69 -38.83
CA LEU A 499 25.74 -11.92 -37.97
C LEU A 499 25.77 -11.05 -36.71
N PHE A 500 26.85 -11.08 -35.92
CA PHE A 500 27.04 -10.17 -34.79
C PHE A 500 27.83 -8.94 -35.20
N ASN A 501 27.54 -7.80 -34.56
CA ASN A 501 28.23 -6.53 -34.83
C ASN A 501 28.14 -6.05 -36.28
N GLY A 502 27.05 -6.41 -36.96
CA GLY A 502 26.78 -6.04 -38.35
C GLY A 502 25.43 -5.35 -38.52
N ASN A 503 25.16 -4.94 -39.75
CA ASN A 503 23.88 -4.39 -40.16
C ASN A 503 22.85 -5.51 -40.37
N MET A 504 21.81 -5.54 -39.53
CA MET A 504 20.75 -6.56 -39.57
C MET A 504 20.01 -6.60 -40.91
N GLU A 505 19.79 -5.46 -41.56
CA GLU A 505 19.09 -5.40 -42.85
C GLU A 505 19.93 -6.04 -43.96
N SER A 506 21.23 -5.79 -43.93
CA SER A 506 22.19 -6.41 -44.86
C SER A 506 22.25 -7.91 -44.64
N PHE A 507 22.23 -8.37 -43.39
CA PHE A 507 22.19 -9.80 -43.05
C PHE A 507 20.88 -10.47 -43.50
N ILE A 508 19.72 -9.85 -43.27
CA ILE A 508 18.41 -10.34 -43.72
C ILE A 508 18.36 -10.44 -45.25
N LYS A 509 18.95 -9.47 -45.95
CA LYS A 509 19.02 -9.46 -47.41
C LYS A 509 19.94 -10.56 -47.97
N ASP A 510 21.08 -10.81 -47.34
CA ASP A 510 22.06 -11.83 -47.76
C ASP A 510 21.60 -13.26 -47.42
N SER A 511 21.00 -13.44 -46.24
CA SER A 511 20.51 -14.75 -45.76
C SER A 511 19.14 -15.15 -46.33
N GLY A 512 18.35 -14.19 -46.82
CA GLY A 512 16.97 -14.41 -47.26
C GLY A 512 15.97 -14.69 -46.12
N GLN A 513 16.41 -14.65 -44.86
CA GLN A 513 15.57 -14.92 -43.70
C GLN A 513 14.89 -13.65 -43.21
N ALA A 514 13.55 -13.65 -43.12
CA ALA A 514 12.79 -12.49 -42.63
C ALA A 514 13.11 -12.14 -41.16
N ILE A 515 13.48 -13.14 -40.36
CA ILE A 515 13.94 -13.01 -38.98
C ILE A 515 15.28 -13.77 -38.88
N PRO A 516 16.37 -13.15 -38.39
CA PRO A 516 17.64 -13.83 -38.21
C PRO A 516 17.50 -15.07 -37.33
N ARG A 517 18.05 -16.21 -37.77
CA ARG A 517 17.92 -17.51 -37.07
C ARG A 517 18.24 -17.48 -35.58
N ILE A 518 19.24 -16.68 -35.17
CA ILE A 518 19.58 -16.46 -33.76
C ILE A 518 18.41 -15.92 -32.93
N VAL A 519 17.64 -14.98 -33.49
CA VAL A 519 16.49 -14.37 -32.80
C VAL A 519 15.38 -15.41 -32.64
N GLU A 520 15.08 -16.14 -33.72
CA GLU A 520 14.07 -17.19 -33.73
C GLU A 520 14.39 -18.31 -32.73
N SER A 521 15.61 -18.86 -32.79
CA SER A 521 16.00 -20.00 -31.96
C SER A 521 16.18 -19.65 -30.49
N CYS A 522 16.74 -18.48 -30.16
CA CYS A 522 16.80 -18.03 -28.77
C CYS A 522 15.41 -17.80 -28.18
N ILE A 523 14.51 -17.12 -28.91
CA ILE A 523 13.14 -16.89 -28.43
C ILE A 523 12.36 -18.21 -28.28
N ARG A 524 12.47 -19.13 -29.24
CA ARG A 524 11.88 -20.46 -29.13
C ARG A 524 12.37 -21.20 -27.89
N PHE A 525 13.68 -21.23 -27.66
CA PHE A 525 14.28 -21.90 -26.50
C PHE A 525 13.80 -21.27 -25.18
N ILE A 526 13.74 -19.93 -25.10
CA ILE A 526 13.26 -19.26 -23.89
C ILE A 526 11.76 -19.51 -23.65
N ASN A 527 10.94 -19.57 -24.70
CA ASN A 527 9.53 -19.92 -24.57
C ASN A 527 9.31 -21.36 -24.08
N LEU A 528 10.16 -22.30 -24.50
CA LEU A 528 10.03 -23.70 -24.13
C LEU A 528 10.52 -23.98 -22.69
N TYR A 529 11.63 -23.36 -22.28
CA TYR A 529 12.31 -23.74 -21.03
C TYR A 529 12.46 -22.61 -20.02
N GLY A 530 12.28 -21.35 -20.43
CA GLY A 530 12.66 -20.18 -19.64
C GLY A 530 11.52 -19.49 -18.91
N LEU A 531 10.26 -19.62 -19.32
CA LEU A 531 9.17 -18.74 -18.84
C LEU A 531 8.94 -18.74 -17.31
N GLN A 532 9.32 -19.80 -16.60
CA GLN A 532 9.22 -19.91 -15.14
C GLN A 532 10.51 -19.50 -14.41
N HIS A 533 11.59 -19.22 -15.14
CA HIS A 533 12.88 -18.84 -14.55
C HIS A 533 12.85 -17.36 -14.16
N GLN A 534 13.06 -17.06 -12.88
CA GLN A 534 13.07 -15.69 -12.40
C GLN A 534 14.29 -14.94 -12.95
N GLY A 535 14.08 -13.73 -13.48
CA GLY A 535 15.18 -12.86 -13.87
C GLY A 535 15.97 -13.28 -15.12
N ILE A 536 15.40 -14.03 -16.07
CA ILE A 536 16.05 -14.51 -17.32
C ILE A 536 16.90 -13.44 -18.03
N PHE A 537 16.41 -12.20 -18.11
CA PHE A 537 17.14 -11.10 -18.75
C PHE A 537 17.96 -10.25 -17.77
N ARG A 538 17.82 -10.45 -16.45
CA ARG A 538 18.53 -9.73 -15.39
C ARG A 538 19.78 -10.48 -14.91
N VAL A 539 19.67 -11.78 -14.66
CA VAL A 539 20.78 -12.66 -14.27
C VAL A 539 21.69 -12.91 -15.48
N SER A 540 23.01 -12.92 -15.26
CA SER A 540 23.99 -13.17 -16.32
C SER A 540 24.33 -14.65 -16.42
N GLY A 541 24.20 -15.23 -17.62
CA GLY A 541 24.69 -16.58 -17.90
C GLY A 541 26.21 -16.68 -17.97
N SER A 542 26.70 -17.90 -18.07
CA SER A 542 28.12 -18.22 -18.20
C SER A 542 28.73 -17.54 -19.43
N GLN A 543 29.74 -16.71 -19.23
CA GLN A 543 30.41 -16.01 -20.36
C GLN A 543 31.08 -16.97 -21.34
N LEU A 544 31.55 -18.13 -20.87
CA LEU A 544 32.11 -19.15 -21.75
C LEU A 544 31.03 -19.71 -22.68
N GLU A 545 29.89 -20.09 -22.11
CA GLU A 545 28.78 -20.68 -22.86
C GLU A 545 28.10 -19.67 -23.80
N VAL A 546 27.92 -18.42 -23.36
CA VAL A 546 27.45 -17.32 -24.22
C VAL A 546 28.35 -17.18 -25.46
N ASN A 547 29.67 -17.22 -25.27
CA ASN A 547 30.62 -17.14 -26.38
C ASN A 547 30.58 -18.39 -27.27
N ASP A 548 30.38 -19.57 -26.70
CA ASP A 548 30.31 -20.82 -27.47
C ASP A 548 29.05 -20.88 -28.35
N ILE A 549 27.88 -20.55 -27.79
CA ILE A 549 26.62 -20.45 -28.53
C ILE A 549 26.74 -19.38 -29.64
N LYS A 550 27.27 -18.20 -29.30
CA LYS A 550 27.54 -17.12 -30.26
C LYS A 550 28.43 -17.58 -31.41
N ASN A 551 29.53 -18.26 -31.11
CA ASN A 551 30.48 -18.75 -32.12
C ASN A 551 29.89 -19.89 -32.97
N SER A 552 28.90 -20.63 -32.47
CA SER A 552 28.16 -21.63 -33.24
C SER A 552 27.27 -20.94 -34.28
N PHE A 553 26.50 -19.94 -33.86
CA PHE A 553 25.69 -19.11 -34.76
C PHE A 553 26.53 -18.35 -35.80
N GLU A 554 27.69 -17.80 -35.41
CA GLU A 554 28.61 -17.15 -36.37
C GLU A 554 29.16 -18.14 -37.41
N ARG A 555 29.23 -19.45 -37.11
CA ARG A 555 29.61 -20.51 -38.05
C ARG A 555 28.46 -21.00 -38.92
N GLY A 556 27.26 -20.44 -38.77
CA GLY A 556 26.05 -20.85 -39.49
C GLY A 556 25.33 -22.06 -38.89
N ASN A 557 25.78 -22.56 -37.73
CA ASN A 557 25.13 -23.64 -37.01
C ASN A 557 24.12 -23.07 -36.00
N ASP A 558 23.05 -23.82 -35.73
CA ASP A 558 22.07 -23.47 -34.69
C ASP A 558 22.21 -24.47 -33.53
N PRO A 559 22.92 -24.12 -32.44
CA PRO A 559 23.16 -25.05 -31.33
C PRO A 559 21.90 -25.32 -30.49
N LEU A 560 20.80 -24.59 -30.74
CA LEU A 560 19.57 -24.66 -29.94
C LEU A 560 18.48 -25.55 -30.60
N THR A 561 18.78 -26.24 -31.70
CA THR A 561 17.78 -27.10 -32.40
C THR A 561 17.47 -28.39 -31.68
N ASP A 562 18.42 -28.94 -30.91
CA ASP A 562 18.37 -30.30 -30.39
C ASP A 562 17.96 -30.29 -28.91
N GLU A 563 16.96 -31.09 -28.54
CA GLU A 563 16.40 -31.16 -27.17
C GLU A 563 17.36 -31.81 -26.15
N GLU A 564 18.48 -32.38 -26.60
CA GLU A 564 19.47 -33.06 -25.74
C GLU A 564 20.51 -32.10 -25.13
N ASN A 565 20.62 -30.85 -25.63
CA ASN A 565 21.56 -29.87 -25.09
C ASN A 565 20.93 -29.06 -23.95
N ASN A 566 21.29 -29.40 -22.70
CA ASN A 566 20.98 -28.65 -21.48
C ASN A 566 21.75 -27.31 -21.43
N HIS A 567 21.48 -26.42 -22.39
CA HIS A 567 22.03 -25.06 -22.36
C HIS A 567 21.42 -24.26 -21.20
N ASP A 568 22.26 -23.52 -20.47
CA ASP A 568 21.78 -22.63 -19.42
C ASP A 568 20.89 -21.52 -20.04
N ILE A 569 19.72 -21.32 -19.45
CA ILE A 569 18.74 -20.36 -19.94
C ILE A 569 19.25 -18.93 -19.86
N ASN A 570 20.05 -18.59 -18.83
CA ASN A 570 20.62 -17.26 -18.68
C ASN A 570 21.72 -17.01 -19.74
N SER A 571 22.44 -18.06 -20.16
CA SER A 571 23.38 -18.03 -21.29
C SER A 571 22.64 -17.78 -22.61
N VAL A 572 21.54 -18.48 -22.89
CA VAL A 572 20.72 -18.27 -24.11
C VAL A 572 20.13 -16.86 -24.16
N ALA A 573 19.57 -16.38 -23.03
CA ALA A 573 19.09 -15.00 -22.92
C ALA A 573 20.23 -13.97 -23.07
N GLY A 574 21.43 -14.31 -22.57
CA GLY A 574 22.66 -13.54 -22.76
C GLY A 574 23.04 -13.38 -24.23
N VAL A 575 22.92 -14.45 -25.01
CA VAL A 575 23.21 -14.45 -26.46
C VAL A 575 22.21 -13.58 -27.22
N LEU A 576 20.91 -13.66 -26.91
CA LEU A 576 19.87 -12.82 -27.52
C LEU A 576 20.11 -11.33 -27.23
N LYS A 577 20.47 -10.99 -25.98
CA LYS A 577 20.86 -9.62 -25.59
C LYS A 577 22.10 -9.16 -26.34
N LEU A 578 23.11 -10.02 -26.44
CA LEU A 578 24.37 -9.71 -27.11
C LEU A 578 24.16 -9.42 -28.61
N TYR A 579 23.26 -10.14 -29.27
CA TYR A 579 22.91 -9.91 -30.66
C TYR A 579 22.33 -8.51 -30.88
N PHE A 580 21.26 -8.15 -30.16
CA PHE A 580 20.61 -6.83 -30.33
C PHE A 580 21.50 -5.67 -29.89
N ARG A 581 22.30 -5.85 -28.83
CA ARG A 581 23.26 -4.83 -28.36
C ARG A 581 24.39 -4.59 -29.38
N GLY A 582 24.79 -5.64 -30.09
CA GLY A 582 25.88 -5.58 -31.05
C GLY A 582 25.50 -4.96 -32.39
N LEU A 583 24.22 -4.88 -32.76
CA LEU A 583 23.80 -4.39 -34.08
C LEU A 583 24.41 -3.02 -34.41
N GLU A 584 24.90 -2.88 -35.64
CA GLU A 584 25.46 -1.61 -36.14
C GLU A 584 24.42 -0.49 -36.08
N ASN A 585 23.18 -0.80 -36.49
CA ASN A 585 22.01 0.03 -36.27
C ASN A 585 21.13 -0.64 -35.21
N PRO A 586 20.96 -0.04 -34.02
CA PRO A 586 20.12 -0.62 -32.97
C PRO A 586 18.66 -0.71 -33.44
N LEU A 587 17.91 -1.66 -32.86
CA LEU A 587 16.49 -1.85 -33.18
C LEU A 587 15.71 -0.54 -33.04
N PHE A 588 16.04 0.24 -32.01
CA PHE A 588 15.55 1.61 -31.80
C PHE A 588 16.66 2.60 -32.17
N PRO A 589 16.59 3.25 -33.34
CA PRO A 589 17.60 4.22 -33.77
C PRO A 589 17.65 5.41 -32.80
N LYS A 590 18.86 5.89 -32.48
CA LYS A 590 19.06 7.01 -31.54
C LYS A 590 18.36 8.27 -32.00
N GLU A 591 18.24 8.44 -33.31
CA GLU A 591 17.60 9.56 -33.99
C GLU A 591 16.10 9.62 -33.67
N ARG A 592 15.48 8.48 -33.34
CA ARG A 592 14.04 8.38 -33.01
C ARG A 592 13.76 8.41 -31.51
N PHE A 593 14.80 8.42 -30.66
CA PHE A 593 14.64 8.33 -29.21
C PHE A 593 13.85 9.52 -28.64
N ASN A 594 14.17 10.74 -29.07
CA ASN A 594 13.45 11.94 -28.63
C ASN A 594 12.00 11.96 -29.13
N ASP A 595 11.77 11.50 -30.36
CA ASP A 595 10.43 11.37 -30.93
C ASP A 595 9.59 10.39 -30.10
N LEU A 596 10.16 9.24 -29.71
CA LEU A 596 9.50 8.24 -28.87
C LEU A 596 9.26 8.73 -27.43
N LEU A 597 10.21 9.46 -26.84
CA LEU A 597 10.03 10.07 -25.51
C LEU A 597 8.91 11.12 -25.49
N SER A 598 8.74 11.87 -26.59
CA SER A 598 7.67 12.85 -26.70
C SER A 598 6.28 12.21 -26.61
N CYS A 599 6.12 10.96 -27.07
CA CYS A 599 4.88 10.20 -26.96
C CYS A 599 4.43 10.00 -25.51
N ILE A 600 5.37 9.89 -24.56
CA ILE A 600 5.08 9.63 -23.13
C ILE A 600 4.29 10.81 -22.53
N ARG A 601 4.51 12.03 -23.05
CA ARG A 601 3.86 13.25 -22.58
C ARG A 601 2.43 13.43 -23.12
N ILE A 602 2.00 12.59 -24.07
CA ILE A 602 0.65 12.64 -24.64
C ILE A 602 -0.29 11.86 -23.73
N GLU A 603 -1.23 12.52 -23.05
CA GLU A 603 -2.15 11.89 -22.09
C GLU A 603 -3.17 10.96 -22.77
N SER A 604 -3.69 11.34 -23.95
CA SER A 604 -4.64 10.54 -24.71
C SER A 604 -3.98 9.29 -25.31
N LEU A 605 -4.45 8.11 -24.91
CA LEU A 605 -3.97 6.83 -25.47
C LEU A 605 -4.20 6.73 -26.98
N TYR A 606 -5.31 7.27 -27.48
CA TYR A 606 -5.62 7.29 -28.90
C TYR A 606 -4.63 8.14 -29.69
N GLU A 607 -4.38 9.38 -29.26
CA GLU A 607 -3.41 10.28 -29.90
C GLU A 607 -1.98 9.75 -29.78
N ARG A 608 -1.63 9.18 -28.61
CA ARG A 608 -0.35 8.52 -28.38
C ARG A 608 -0.14 7.38 -29.38
N SER A 609 -1.17 6.57 -29.63
CA SER A 609 -1.11 5.46 -30.60
C SER A 609 -0.93 5.94 -32.05
N LEU A 610 -1.60 7.03 -32.45
CA LEU A 610 -1.47 7.62 -33.78
C LEU A 610 -0.07 8.21 -33.99
N TYR A 611 0.47 8.88 -32.98
CA TYR A 611 1.80 9.48 -33.03
C TYR A 611 2.91 8.41 -33.01
N LEU A 612 2.77 7.38 -32.17
CA LEU A 612 3.66 6.21 -32.20
C LEU A 612 3.62 5.51 -33.55
N ARG A 613 2.43 5.32 -34.14
CA ARG A 613 2.30 4.76 -35.49
C ARG A 613 3.07 5.57 -36.51
N LYS A 614 2.97 6.91 -36.47
CA LYS A 614 3.68 7.82 -37.38
C LYS A 614 5.20 7.67 -37.26
N ILE A 615 5.74 7.43 -36.08
CA ILE A 615 7.18 7.19 -35.87
C ILE A 615 7.56 5.80 -36.39
N ILE A 616 6.82 4.77 -36.00
CA ILE A 616 7.12 3.37 -36.32
C ILE A 616 7.08 3.11 -37.83
N VAL A 617 6.16 3.71 -38.60
CA VAL A 617 6.11 3.52 -40.06
C VAL A 617 7.33 4.08 -40.81
N THR A 618 8.16 4.91 -40.16
CA THR A 618 9.41 5.42 -40.75
C THR A 618 10.60 4.47 -40.57
N VAL A 619 10.43 3.39 -39.81
CA VAL A 619 11.45 2.37 -39.57
C VAL A 619 11.45 1.35 -40.73
N PRO A 620 12.61 0.83 -41.17
CA PRO A 620 12.68 -0.16 -42.24
C PRO A 620 11.80 -1.39 -41.99
N ARG A 621 11.19 -1.93 -43.05
CA ARG A 621 10.25 -3.07 -42.97
C ARG A 621 10.87 -4.31 -42.31
N SER A 622 12.14 -4.59 -42.58
CA SER A 622 12.92 -5.67 -41.97
C SER A 622 13.01 -5.51 -40.45
N VAL A 623 13.31 -4.31 -39.97
CA VAL A 623 13.36 -3.98 -38.53
C VAL A 623 11.97 -4.10 -37.90
N LEU A 624 10.91 -3.65 -38.59
CA LEU A 624 9.53 -3.78 -38.11
C LEU A 624 9.09 -5.24 -37.94
N ILE A 625 9.49 -6.14 -38.85
CA ILE A 625 9.19 -7.57 -38.74
C ILE A 625 9.86 -8.16 -37.49
N VAL A 626 11.15 -7.85 -37.28
CA VAL A 626 11.90 -8.31 -36.10
C VAL A 626 11.34 -7.71 -34.80
N MET A 627 10.97 -6.42 -34.80
CA MET A 627 10.28 -5.77 -33.67
C MET A 627 8.98 -6.47 -33.31
N ARG A 628 8.13 -6.76 -34.31
CA ARG A 628 6.86 -7.46 -34.08
C ARG A 628 7.06 -8.84 -33.48
N TYR A 629 8.06 -9.57 -33.97
CA TYR A 629 8.40 -10.89 -33.43
C TYR A 629 8.90 -10.81 -31.99
N LEU A 630 9.82 -9.88 -31.71
CA LEU A 630 10.36 -9.67 -30.37
C LEU A 630 9.29 -9.21 -29.37
N PHE A 631 8.44 -8.24 -29.74
CA PHE A 631 7.39 -7.74 -28.84
C PHE A 631 6.27 -8.74 -28.63
N SER A 632 5.99 -9.62 -29.60
CA SER A 632 5.05 -10.73 -29.38
C SER A 632 5.57 -11.73 -28.35
N PHE A 633 6.88 -11.83 -28.15
CA PHE A 633 7.50 -12.66 -27.13
C PHE A 633 7.55 -11.96 -25.76
N LEU A 634 7.67 -10.63 -25.74
CA LEU A 634 7.76 -9.84 -24.49
C LEU A 634 6.41 -9.39 -23.91
N ASN A 635 5.31 -9.58 -24.65
CA ASN A 635 3.93 -9.40 -24.19
C ASN A 635 3.40 -10.70 -23.60
#